data_AF-A0A0B0NG86-F1
#
_entry.id   AF-A0A0B0NG86-F1
#
_cell.length_a   1.000
_cell.length_b   1.000
_cell.length_c   1.000
_cell.angle_alpha   90.00
_cell.angle_beta   90.00
_cell.angle_gamma   90.00
#
_symmetry.space_group_name_H-M   'P 1'
#
loop_
_entity.id
_entity.type
_entity.pdbx_description
1 polymer ?
#
loop_
_entity_poly.entity_id
_entity_poly.type
_entity_poly.pdbx_seq_one_letter_code
_entity_poly.pdbx_strand_id
1 'polypeptide(L)'
;MPLYTFQVSVAGMHPTWFLEPLKLFYKSLCSCGDRPITDGSLLDFLRQVSTFGLSLVRLDIKQESDCHIDVLDAITKHLEIGSYREWSEEQKQEWLLSELSGKRPLFGSDLPKTEEITDVLDAFNVLAELPADNFRAYIISMATAPSDVLAVELLQHECHVKQPLRVVPLFEKLANLEAAPAALARLFSVDW
;
A
#
# COMPACT_ATOMS: atom_id res chain seq x y z
N MET A 1 -0.30 5.05 47.73
CA MET A 1 0.24 5.39 46.40
C MET A 1 -0.43 4.51 45.38
N PRO A 2 -1.26 5.03 44.46
CA PRO A 2 -1.83 4.20 43.41
C PRO A 2 -0.74 3.92 42.37
N LEU A 3 -0.56 2.64 42.05
CA LEU A 3 0.22 2.17 40.91
C LEU A 3 -0.49 2.66 39.65
N TYR A 4 0.13 3.56 38.90
CA TYR A 4 -0.29 3.89 37.54
C TYR A 4 -0.03 2.66 36.66
N THR A 5 -1.06 1.84 36.46
CA THR A 5 -1.05 0.84 35.41
C THR A 5 -1.14 1.59 34.09
N PHE A 6 -0.02 1.76 33.39
CA PHE A 6 -0.04 2.15 31.98
C PHE A 6 -0.65 0.99 31.19
N GLN A 7 -1.96 1.05 30.96
CA GLN A 7 -2.58 0.28 29.88
C GLN A 7 -2.13 0.92 28.57
N VAL A 8 -1.00 0.45 28.04
CA VAL A 8 -0.65 0.72 26.64
C VAL A 8 -1.55 -0.17 25.80
N SER A 9 -2.61 0.43 25.24
CA SER A 9 -3.34 -0.20 24.14
C SER A 9 -2.34 -0.41 22.99
N VAL A 10 -2.07 -1.66 22.64
CA VAL A 10 -1.13 -2.04 21.56
C VAL A 10 -1.70 -1.67 20.18
N ALA A 11 -3.01 -1.41 20.10
CA ALA A 11 -3.67 -0.97 18.88
C ALA A 11 -3.27 0.48 18.54
N GLY A 12 -2.45 0.65 17.50
CA GLY A 12 -2.06 1.95 16.96
C GLY A 12 -0.69 2.47 17.40
N MET A 13 0.19 1.62 17.96
CA MET A 13 1.56 2.03 18.27
C MET A 13 2.36 2.33 16.99
N HIS A 14 2.58 3.62 16.73
CA HIS A 14 3.51 4.08 15.70
C HIS A 14 4.95 4.06 16.28
N PRO A 15 5.99 3.78 15.48
CA PRO A 15 7.39 3.75 15.95
C PRO A 15 7.83 5.04 16.69
N THR A 16 7.22 6.18 16.37
CA THR A 16 7.48 7.46 17.06
C THR A 16 7.17 7.40 18.55
N TRP A 17 6.09 6.74 18.95
CA TRP A 17 5.73 6.58 20.37
C TRP A 17 6.84 5.86 21.15
N PHE A 18 7.47 4.87 20.54
CA PHE A 18 8.56 4.13 21.17
C PHE A 18 9.88 4.92 21.16
N LEU A 19 10.14 5.69 20.10
CA LEU A 19 11.37 6.47 19.95
C LEU A 19 11.41 7.75 20.79
N GLU A 20 10.27 8.39 21.05
CA GLU A 20 10.20 9.64 21.83
C GLU A 20 10.84 9.54 23.23
N PRO A 21 10.47 8.58 24.10
CA PRO A 21 11.09 8.46 25.41
C PRO A 21 12.58 8.11 25.33
N LEU A 22 12.98 7.27 24.36
CA LEU A 22 14.39 6.91 24.16
C LEU A 22 15.23 8.13 23.74
N LYS A 23 14.68 8.98 22.86
CA LYS A 23 15.31 10.24 22.45
C LYS A 23 15.38 11.24 23.61
N LEU A 24 14.40 11.26 24.51
CA LEU A 24 14.43 12.09 25.70
C LEU A 24 15.58 11.66 26.63
N PHE A 25 15.73 10.35 26.90
CA PHE A 25 16.85 9.83 27.69
C PHE A 25 18.20 10.15 27.06
N TYR A 26 18.33 9.96 25.75
CA TYR A 26 19.56 10.27 25.02
C TYR A 26 19.93 11.76 25.16
N LYS A 27 18.97 12.67 24.96
CA LYS A 27 19.19 14.12 25.13
C LYS A 27 19.58 14.48 26.56
N SER A 28 18.90 13.92 27.55
CA SER A 28 19.17 14.19 28.97
C SER A 28 20.59 13.77 29.35
N LEU A 29 20.99 12.55 29.04
CA LEU A 29 22.33 12.03 29.36
C LEU A 29 23.43 12.81 28.63
N CYS A 30 23.21 13.17 27.36
CA CYS A 30 24.12 14.05 26.62
C CYS A 30 24.31 15.41 27.31
N SER A 31 23.24 15.98 27.88
CA SER A 31 23.30 17.28 28.58
C SER A 31 24.02 17.22 29.93
N CYS A 32 24.05 16.05 30.58
CA CYS A 32 24.76 15.83 31.84
C CYS A 32 26.26 15.55 31.67
N GLY A 33 26.76 15.45 30.42
CA GLY A 33 28.16 15.13 30.12
C GLY A 33 28.47 13.64 29.97
N ASP A 34 27.47 12.77 30.08
CA ASP A 34 27.62 11.30 30.07
C ASP A 34 27.64 10.70 28.66
N ARG A 35 28.27 11.38 27.69
CA ARG A 35 28.32 10.94 26.28
C ARG A 35 28.86 9.51 26.07
N PRO A 36 29.90 9.05 26.79
CA PRO A 36 30.37 7.67 26.64
C PRO A 36 29.31 6.62 26.97
N ILE A 37 28.35 6.94 27.84
CA ILE A 37 27.23 6.06 28.21
C ILE A 37 26.11 6.17 27.16
N THR A 38 25.87 7.37 26.60
CA THR A 38 24.84 7.55 25.57
C THR A 38 25.16 6.85 24.27
N ASP A 39 26.43 6.86 23.87
CA ASP A 39 26.88 6.32 22.58
C ASP A 39 27.10 4.79 22.60
N GLY A 40 26.78 4.14 23.72
CA GLY A 40 26.74 2.68 23.85
C GLY A 40 25.37 2.09 23.53
N SER A 41 24.87 1.21 24.42
CA SER A 41 23.66 0.41 24.18
C SER A 41 22.40 1.23 23.89
N LEU A 42 22.28 2.46 24.43
CA LEU A 42 21.14 3.33 24.14
C LEU A 42 21.13 3.79 22.68
N LEU A 43 22.28 4.19 22.15
CA LEU A 43 22.41 4.57 20.75
C LEU A 43 22.18 3.37 19.83
N ASP A 44 22.71 2.20 20.18
CA ASP A 44 22.47 0.97 19.41
C ASP A 44 20.99 0.58 19.42
N PHE A 45 20.30 0.71 20.55
CA PHE A 45 18.87 0.44 20.62
C PHE A 45 18.05 1.45 19.81
N LEU A 46 18.40 2.75 19.87
CA LEU A 46 17.80 3.77 19.01
C LEU A 46 17.99 3.45 17.52
N ARG A 47 19.18 2.98 17.13
CA ARG A 47 19.47 2.55 15.75
C ARG A 47 18.64 1.32 15.37
N GLN A 48 18.54 0.32 16.24
CA GLN A 48 17.74 -0.89 16.01
C GLN A 48 16.27 -0.53 15.77
N VAL A 49 15.65 0.26 16.66
CA VAL A 49 14.26 0.69 16.51
C VAL A 49 14.09 1.54 15.23
N SER A 50 15.04 2.43 14.93
CA SER A 50 14.96 3.24 13.72
C SER A 50 15.13 2.43 12.43
N THR A 51 15.81 1.28 12.50
CA THR A 51 16.09 0.40 11.34
C THR A 51 14.97 -0.62 11.13
N PHE A 52 14.53 -1.27 12.20
CA PHE A 52 13.61 -2.41 12.17
C PHE A 52 12.18 -2.02 12.49
N GLY A 53 11.95 -0.84 13.08
CA GLY A 53 10.64 -0.42 13.56
C GLY A 53 10.08 -1.43 14.57
N LEU A 54 8.76 -1.60 14.53
CA LEU A 54 8.05 -2.60 15.33
C LEU A 54 7.72 -3.88 14.55
N SER A 55 7.93 -3.88 13.24
CA SER A 55 7.56 -4.98 12.34
C SER A 55 8.77 -5.81 11.87
N LEU A 56 9.99 -5.40 12.26
CA LEU A 56 11.30 -5.91 11.81
C LEU A 56 11.59 -5.70 10.33
N VAL A 57 10.67 -6.13 9.48
CA VAL A 57 10.68 -6.00 8.03
C VAL A 57 9.34 -5.47 7.57
N ARG A 58 9.34 -4.79 6.43
CA ARG A 58 8.11 -4.44 5.72
C ARG A 58 7.89 -5.40 4.57
N LEU A 59 6.66 -5.84 4.39
CA LEU A 59 6.27 -6.79 3.35
C LEU A 59 5.93 -6.07 2.05
N ASP A 60 6.46 -6.57 0.94
CA ASP A 60 5.99 -6.21 -0.40
C ASP A 60 4.89 -7.22 -0.80
N ILE A 61 3.74 -6.71 -1.23
CA ILE A 61 2.66 -7.52 -1.81
C ILE A 61 2.92 -7.65 -3.30
N LYS A 62 2.67 -8.83 -3.89
CA LYS A 62 2.86 -9.06 -5.32
C LYS A 62 1.70 -9.86 -5.89
N GLN A 63 1.12 -9.37 -6.97
CA GLN A 63 0.06 -10.05 -7.73
C GLN A 63 0.24 -9.79 -9.24
N GLU A 64 -0.28 -10.67 -10.09
CA GLU A 64 -0.25 -10.52 -11.55
C GLU A 64 -1.32 -9.52 -12.05
N SER A 65 -1.00 -8.74 -13.09
CA SER A 65 -1.89 -7.75 -13.68
C SER A 65 -3.27 -8.32 -14.06
N ASP A 66 -3.30 -9.51 -14.68
CA ASP A 66 -4.52 -10.16 -15.17
C ASP A 66 -5.54 -10.43 -14.06
N CYS A 67 -5.10 -10.72 -12.82
CA CYS A 67 -5.99 -10.92 -11.69
C CYS A 67 -6.79 -9.64 -11.37
N HIS A 68 -6.18 -8.46 -11.48
CA HIS A 68 -6.88 -7.19 -11.30
C HIS A 68 -7.84 -6.91 -12.45
N ILE A 69 -7.47 -7.29 -13.68
CA ILE A 69 -8.34 -7.20 -14.85
C ILE A 69 -9.60 -8.05 -14.62
N ASP A 70 -9.47 -9.27 -14.08
CA ASP A 70 -10.63 -10.13 -13.79
C ASP A 70 -11.56 -9.53 -12.73
N VAL A 71 -11.01 -8.92 -11.68
CA VAL A 71 -11.83 -8.23 -10.67
C VAL A 71 -12.58 -7.05 -11.31
N LEU A 72 -11.89 -6.19 -12.06
CA LEU A 72 -12.51 -5.04 -12.71
C LEU A 72 -13.54 -5.46 -13.77
N ASP A 73 -13.28 -6.54 -14.52
CA ASP A 73 -14.20 -7.08 -15.51
C ASP A 73 -15.48 -7.63 -14.89
N ALA A 74 -15.35 -8.33 -13.76
CA ALA A 74 -16.51 -8.76 -12.97
C ALA A 74 -17.33 -7.57 -12.46
N ILE A 75 -16.66 -6.52 -11.98
CA ILE A 75 -17.32 -5.27 -11.55
C ILE A 75 -18.06 -4.60 -12.71
N THR A 76 -17.40 -4.37 -13.85
CA THR A 76 -18.03 -3.68 -14.99
C THR A 76 -19.20 -4.47 -15.57
N LYS A 77 -19.10 -5.81 -15.57
CA LYS A 77 -20.19 -6.70 -16.01
C LYS A 77 -21.37 -6.66 -15.04
N HIS A 78 -21.11 -6.68 -13.73
CA HIS A 78 -22.15 -6.57 -12.70
C HIS A 78 -22.88 -5.22 -12.74
N LEU A 79 -22.15 -4.15 -13.05
CA LEU A 79 -22.72 -2.80 -13.22
C LEU A 79 -23.40 -2.59 -14.59
N GLU A 80 -23.39 -3.60 -15.46
CA GLU A 80 -23.95 -3.53 -16.83
C GLU A 80 -23.36 -2.41 -17.70
N ILE A 81 -22.11 -2.00 -17.44
CA ILE A 81 -21.40 -0.95 -18.21
C ILE A 81 -20.43 -1.51 -19.25
N GLY A 82 -20.23 -2.82 -19.27
CA GLY A 82 -19.43 -3.51 -20.29
C GLY A 82 -18.43 -4.52 -19.70
N SER A 83 -17.45 -4.88 -20.52
CA SER A 83 -16.41 -5.87 -20.23
C SER A 83 -15.07 -5.13 -20.21
N TYR A 84 -14.57 -4.78 -19.01
CA TYR A 84 -13.28 -4.09 -18.84
C TYR A 84 -12.16 -4.80 -19.60
N ARG A 85 -12.19 -6.14 -19.66
CA ARG A 85 -11.19 -6.95 -20.36
C ARG A 85 -11.16 -6.68 -21.87
N GLU A 86 -12.30 -6.33 -22.47
CA GLU A 86 -12.47 -6.07 -23.91
C GLU A 86 -12.18 -4.62 -24.32
N TRP A 87 -12.10 -3.71 -23.35
CA TRP A 87 -11.84 -2.29 -23.62
C TRP A 87 -10.43 -2.02 -24.13
N SER A 88 -10.29 -0.99 -24.97
CA SER A 88 -8.98 -0.46 -25.34
C SER A 88 -8.27 0.13 -24.13
N GLU A 89 -6.95 0.28 -24.23
CA GLU A 89 -6.15 0.87 -23.15
C GLU A 89 -6.59 2.30 -22.80
N GLU A 90 -6.99 3.07 -23.81
CA GLU A 90 -7.50 4.43 -23.63
C GLU A 90 -8.84 4.43 -22.88
N GLN A 91 -9.75 3.52 -23.24
CA GLN A 91 -11.04 3.36 -22.56
C GLN A 91 -10.87 2.93 -21.10
N LYS A 92 -9.93 2.02 -20.83
CA LYS A 92 -9.58 1.61 -19.47
C LYS A 92 -9.08 2.79 -18.65
N GLN A 93 -8.12 3.56 -19.18
CA GLN A 93 -7.59 4.73 -18.49
C GLN A 93 -8.68 5.78 -18.23
N GLU A 94 -9.52 6.10 -19.23
CA GLU A 94 -10.59 7.08 -19.07
C GLU A 94 -11.57 6.68 -17.96
N TRP A 95 -12.00 5.41 -17.96
CA TRP A 95 -12.91 4.90 -16.94
C TRP A 95 -12.26 4.88 -15.55
N LEU A 96 -11.04 4.36 -15.43
CA LEU A 96 -10.32 4.30 -14.14
C LEU A 96 -10.12 5.70 -13.55
N LEU A 97 -9.70 6.67 -14.35
CA LEU A 97 -9.50 8.04 -13.90
C LEU A 97 -10.82 8.72 -13.50
N SER A 98 -11.91 8.40 -14.19
CA SER A 98 -13.25 8.86 -13.84
C SER A 98 -13.68 8.32 -12.47
N GLU A 99 -13.52 7.01 -12.21
CA GLU A 99 -13.89 6.42 -10.92
C GLU A 99 -12.96 6.86 -9.78
N LEU A 100 -11.65 6.94 -10.02
CA LEU A 100 -10.66 7.45 -9.07
C LEU A 100 -10.92 8.91 -8.66
N SER A 101 -11.40 9.75 -9.59
CA SER A 101 -11.80 11.13 -9.30
C SER A 101 -13.18 11.23 -8.63
N GLY A 102 -13.95 10.15 -8.69
CA GLY A 102 -15.28 10.02 -8.11
C GLY A 102 -15.25 9.89 -6.59
N LYS A 103 -16.44 9.97 -5.99
CA LYS A 103 -16.65 9.72 -4.54
C LYS A 103 -17.67 8.63 -4.25
N ARG A 104 -18.25 8.05 -5.32
CA ARG A 104 -19.26 7.00 -5.18
C ARG A 104 -18.53 5.67 -4.98
N PRO A 105 -18.99 4.79 -4.07
CA PRO A 105 -18.52 3.42 -4.04
C PRO A 105 -18.82 2.72 -5.35
N LEU A 106 -17.87 1.93 -5.84
CA LEU A 106 -17.93 1.27 -7.13
C LEU A 106 -18.73 -0.05 -7.07
N PHE A 107 -18.58 -0.83 -6.00
CA PHE A 107 -19.25 -2.11 -5.82
C PHE A 107 -19.70 -2.36 -4.38
N GLY A 108 -20.75 -3.16 -4.22
CA GLY A 108 -21.30 -3.59 -2.93
C GLY A 108 -20.93 -5.03 -2.56
N SER A 109 -21.54 -5.53 -1.47
CA SER A 109 -21.38 -6.92 -1.02
C SER A 109 -22.03 -7.95 -1.95
N ASP A 110 -22.83 -7.49 -2.92
CA ASP A 110 -23.58 -8.28 -3.89
C ASP A 110 -22.79 -8.62 -5.16
N LEU A 111 -21.57 -8.11 -5.31
CA LEU A 111 -20.68 -8.46 -6.43
C LEU A 111 -20.48 -9.99 -6.49
N PRO A 112 -20.79 -10.66 -7.62
CA PRO A 112 -20.48 -12.06 -7.82
C PRO A 112 -18.95 -12.27 -7.87
N LYS A 113 -18.43 -13.20 -7.06
CA LYS A 113 -16.99 -13.46 -6.96
C LYS A 113 -16.69 -14.92 -7.22
N THR A 114 -15.68 -15.18 -8.04
CA THR A 114 -14.99 -16.48 -8.08
C THR A 114 -14.02 -16.60 -6.90
N GLU A 115 -13.39 -17.75 -6.74
CA GLU A 115 -12.35 -17.95 -5.73
C GLU A 115 -11.18 -16.98 -5.97
N GLU A 116 -10.73 -16.83 -7.22
CA GLU A 116 -9.63 -15.94 -7.59
C GLU A 116 -9.94 -14.46 -7.34
N ILE A 117 -11.17 -14.02 -7.66
CA ILE A 117 -11.62 -12.65 -7.39
C ILE A 117 -11.69 -12.41 -5.88
N THR A 118 -12.15 -13.40 -5.12
CA THR A 118 -12.24 -13.32 -3.66
C THR A 118 -10.86 -13.17 -3.05
N ASP A 119 -9.88 -13.98 -3.48
CA ASP A 119 -8.50 -13.91 -3.00
C ASP A 119 -7.86 -12.53 -3.23
N VAL A 120 -8.08 -11.92 -4.40
CA VAL A 120 -7.56 -10.57 -4.68
C VAL A 120 -8.19 -9.53 -3.76
N LEU A 121 -9.52 -9.55 -3.61
CA LEU A 121 -10.23 -8.59 -2.75
C LEU A 121 -9.90 -8.78 -1.26
N ASP A 122 -9.73 -10.02 -0.81
CA ASP A 122 -9.36 -10.34 0.56
C ASP A 122 -7.94 -9.90 0.89
N ALA A 123 -7.02 -9.96 -0.08
CA ALA A 123 -5.69 -9.36 0.09
C ALA A 123 -5.79 -7.85 0.36
N PHE A 124 -6.64 -7.11 -0.36
CA PHE A 124 -6.86 -5.68 -0.08
C PHE A 124 -7.59 -5.44 1.25
N ASN A 125 -8.51 -6.31 1.66
CA ASN A 125 -9.15 -6.22 2.98
C ASN A 125 -8.11 -6.36 4.11
N VAL A 126 -7.17 -7.30 3.98
CA VAL A 126 -6.04 -7.44 4.93
C VAL A 126 -5.18 -6.17 4.97
N LEU A 127 -4.95 -5.53 3.82
CA LEU A 127 -4.24 -4.25 3.76
C LEU A 127 -4.99 -3.10 4.44
N ALA A 128 -6.32 -3.10 4.38
CA ALA A 128 -7.14 -2.08 5.03
C ALA A 128 -7.20 -2.25 6.57
N GLU A 129 -7.07 -3.49 7.06
CA GLU A 129 -7.15 -3.83 8.49
C GLU A 129 -5.82 -3.68 9.24
N LEU A 130 -4.70 -4.04 8.60
CA LEU A 130 -3.39 -4.06 9.25
C LEU A 130 -2.68 -2.69 9.22
N PRO A 131 -1.80 -2.40 10.20
CA PRO A 131 -1.01 -1.16 10.20
C PRO A 131 -0.17 -1.01 8.92
N ALA A 132 -0.24 0.16 8.28
CA ALA A 132 0.47 0.47 7.04
C ALA A 132 2.00 0.29 7.16
N ASP A 133 2.55 0.48 8.37
CA ASP A 133 3.97 0.27 8.67
C ASP A 133 4.46 -1.17 8.45
N ASN A 134 3.54 -2.14 8.36
CA ASN A 134 3.86 -3.54 8.05
C ASN A 134 4.18 -3.77 6.57
N PHE A 135 3.80 -2.83 5.70
CA PHE A 135 3.85 -3.01 4.25
C PHE A 135 4.70 -1.93 3.59
N ARG A 136 5.20 -2.23 2.39
CA ARG A 136 6.12 -1.34 1.68
C ARG A 136 5.67 -0.98 0.27
N ALA A 137 5.25 -1.94 -0.54
CA ALA A 137 4.77 -1.71 -1.88
C ALA A 137 3.78 -2.78 -2.33
N TYR A 138 2.95 -2.42 -3.31
CA TYR A 138 2.17 -3.37 -4.10
C TYR A 138 2.83 -3.51 -5.48
N ILE A 139 3.38 -4.68 -5.77
CA ILE A 139 4.09 -4.99 -7.00
C ILE A 139 3.13 -5.67 -7.98
N ILE A 140 3.01 -5.12 -9.18
CA ILE A 140 2.21 -5.71 -10.26
C ILE A 140 3.14 -6.49 -11.17
N SER A 141 3.07 -7.82 -11.10
CA SER A 141 3.77 -8.72 -12.03
C SER A 141 3.16 -8.63 -13.42
N MET A 142 3.98 -8.88 -14.44
CA MET A 142 3.54 -8.87 -15.84
C MET A 142 2.88 -7.56 -16.28
N ALA A 143 3.21 -6.43 -15.64
CA ALA A 143 2.69 -5.13 -16.02
C ALA A 143 3.05 -4.79 -17.48
N THR A 144 2.09 -4.19 -18.18
CA THR A 144 2.17 -3.85 -19.61
C THR A 144 1.80 -2.40 -19.89
N ALA A 145 0.88 -1.81 -19.14
CA ALA A 145 0.26 -0.53 -19.48
C ALA A 145 -0.05 0.34 -18.26
N PRO A 146 -0.32 1.65 -18.45
CA PRO A 146 -0.74 2.55 -17.37
C PRO A 146 -2.00 2.07 -16.62
N SER A 147 -2.96 1.47 -17.32
CA SER A 147 -4.19 0.96 -16.69
C SER A 147 -3.93 -0.10 -15.63
N ASP A 148 -2.84 -0.89 -15.73
CA ASP A 148 -2.47 -1.87 -14.71
C ASP A 148 -2.20 -1.20 -13.36
N VAL A 149 -1.50 -0.05 -13.37
CA VAL A 149 -1.21 0.73 -12.16
C VAL A 149 -2.49 1.37 -11.61
N LEU A 150 -3.24 2.05 -12.48
CA LEU A 150 -4.49 2.71 -12.11
C LEU A 150 -5.55 1.74 -11.57
N ALA A 151 -5.57 0.49 -12.06
CA ALA A 151 -6.44 -0.57 -11.58
C ALA A 151 -6.17 -0.89 -10.10
N VAL A 152 -4.90 -1.04 -9.71
CA VAL A 152 -4.54 -1.30 -8.31
C VAL A 152 -4.83 -0.07 -7.44
N GLU A 153 -4.56 1.14 -7.92
CA GLU A 153 -4.92 2.35 -7.17
C GLU A 153 -6.43 2.41 -6.89
N LEU A 154 -7.26 2.07 -7.89
CA LEU A 154 -8.72 2.02 -7.72
C LEU A 154 -9.14 0.93 -6.74
N LEU A 155 -8.57 -0.28 -6.82
CA LEU A 155 -8.91 -1.36 -5.91
C LEU A 155 -8.47 -1.05 -4.46
N GLN A 156 -7.32 -0.42 -4.25
CA GLN A 156 -6.92 0.05 -2.92
C GLN A 156 -7.91 1.08 -2.35
N HIS A 157 -8.38 2.01 -3.19
CA HIS A 157 -9.40 2.99 -2.81
C HIS A 157 -10.73 2.32 -2.43
N GLU A 158 -11.26 1.46 -3.31
CA GLU A 158 -12.56 0.80 -3.11
C GLU A 158 -12.57 -0.21 -1.96
N CYS A 159 -11.44 -0.85 -1.67
CA CYS A 159 -11.26 -1.71 -0.50
C CYS A 159 -10.91 -0.93 0.77
N HIS A 160 -11.01 0.41 0.75
CA HIS A 160 -10.84 1.28 1.92
C HIS A 160 -9.46 1.20 2.58
N VAL A 161 -8.40 0.96 1.79
CA VAL A 161 -7.02 0.99 2.27
C VAL A 161 -6.67 2.44 2.65
N LYS A 162 -6.68 2.73 3.96
CA LYS A 162 -6.55 4.11 4.50
C LYS A 162 -5.26 4.81 4.11
N GLN A 163 -4.17 4.04 3.98
CA GLN A 163 -2.87 4.50 3.52
C GLN A 163 -2.45 3.57 2.38
N PRO A 164 -2.83 3.88 1.13
CA PRO A 164 -2.52 3.05 -0.02
C PRO A 164 -1.02 2.79 -0.12
N LEU A 165 -0.67 1.57 -0.50
CA LEU A 165 0.69 1.19 -0.83
C LEU A 165 1.09 1.85 -2.13
N ARG A 166 2.36 2.22 -2.24
CA ARG A 166 2.92 2.60 -3.53
C ARG A 166 2.81 1.43 -4.51
N VAL A 167 2.22 1.69 -5.66
CA VAL A 167 2.08 0.70 -6.73
C VAL A 167 3.35 0.68 -7.58
N VAL A 168 3.88 -0.51 -7.85
CA VAL A 168 5.15 -0.71 -8.56
C VAL A 168 4.93 -1.65 -9.74
N PRO A 169 4.88 -1.14 -10.98
CA PRO A 169 4.78 -2.00 -12.15
C PRO A 169 6.11 -2.74 -12.39
N LEU A 170 6.04 -4.07 -12.51
CA LEU A 170 7.16 -4.91 -12.90
C LEU A 170 7.03 -5.29 -14.38
N PHE A 171 7.82 -4.62 -15.23
CA PHE A 171 7.90 -4.91 -16.66
C PHE A 171 8.87 -6.07 -16.91
N GLU A 172 8.35 -7.22 -17.32
CA GLU A 172 9.14 -8.47 -17.38
C GLU A 172 9.55 -8.89 -18.79
N LYS A 173 8.68 -8.66 -19.79
CA LYS A 173 8.92 -9.03 -21.19
C LYS A 173 9.66 -7.91 -21.92
N LEU A 174 10.41 -8.26 -22.97
CA LEU A 174 11.15 -7.30 -23.79
C LEU A 174 10.26 -6.17 -24.33
N ALA A 175 9.11 -6.52 -24.92
CA ALA A 175 8.15 -5.53 -25.42
C ALA A 175 7.63 -4.60 -24.32
N ASN A 176 7.41 -5.14 -23.11
CA ASN A 176 6.96 -4.36 -21.96
C ASN A 176 8.06 -3.40 -21.48
N LEU A 177 9.32 -3.85 -21.46
CA LEU A 177 10.47 -3.01 -21.13
C LEU A 177 10.68 -1.87 -22.14
N GLU A 178 10.47 -2.14 -23.43
CA GLU A 178 10.52 -1.13 -24.50
C GLU A 178 9.39 -0.10 -24.38
N ALA A 179 8.18 -0.53 -23.98
CA ALA A 179 7.03 0.34 -23.77
C ALA A 179 7.03 1.08 -22.42
N ALA A 180 7.80 0.61 -21.44
CA ALA A 180 7.80 1.12 -20.06
C ALA A 180 8.02 2.64 -19.95
N PRO A 181 8.96 3.28 -20.68
CA PRO A 181 9.14 4.73 -20.59
C PRO A 181 7.88 5.51 -21.00
N ALA A 182 7.17 5.06 -22.04
CA ALA A 182 5.94 5.70 -22.50
C ALA A 182 4.80 5.49 -21.49
N ALA A 183 4.68 4.28 -20.93
CA ALA A 183 3.70 3.98 -19.89
C ALA A 183 3.92 4.84 -18.64
N LEU A 184 5.16 4.96 -18.15
CA LEU A 184 5.49 5.79 -17.00
C LEU A 184 5.32 7.29 -17.30
N ALA A 185 5.71 7.76 -18.49
CA ALA A 185 5.47 9.14 -18.89
C ALA A 185 3.97 9.47 -18.92
N ARG A 186 3.13 8.53 -19.38
CA ARG A 186 1.68 8.68 -19.33
C ARG A 186 1.18 8.78 -17.90
N LEU A 187 1.58 7.87 -17.00
CA LEU A 187 1.22 7.91 -15.59
C LEU A 187 1.62 9.24 -14.93
N PHE A 188 2.84 9.74 -15.18
CA PHE A 188 3.29 11.03 -14.65
C PHE A 188 2.62 12.25 -15.26
N SER A 189 1.87 12.10 -16.36
CA SER A 189 1.10 13.19 -16.99
C SER A 189 -0.33 13.31 -16.47
N VAL A 190 -0.77 12.38 -15.62
CA VAL A 190 -2.09 12.39 -14.99
C VAL A 190 -2.00 13.18 -13.69
N ASP A 191 -2.93 14.13 -13.49
CA ASP A 191 -2.93 15.06 -12.33
C ASP A 191 -3.63 14.51 -11.08
N TRP A 192 -4.31 13.37 -11.18
CA TRP A 192 -5.02 12.73 -10.07
C TRP A 192 -4.05 12.34 -8.94
#